data_AF-A0A7Y1YNI1-F1
#
_entry.id   AF-A0A7Y1YNI1-F1
#
_cell.length_a   1.000
_cell.length_b   1.000
_cell.length_c   1.000
_cell.angle_alpha   90.00
_cell.angle_beta   90.00
_cell.angle_gamma   90.00
#
_symmetry.space_group_name_H-M   'P 1'
#
loop_
_entity.id
_entity.type
_entity.pdbx_description
1 polymer ?
#
loop_
_entity_poly.entity_id
_entity_poly.type
_entity_poly.pdbx_seq_one_letter_code
_entity_poly.pdbx_strand_id
1 'polypeptide(L)'
;LLNYATKLTKFRQSNLTSLANGSVSITCISLYPLEKWFVRNSMKPELLLDMGANFALGVSDKRIDFIQGITDYFEDLEREYNFYRQIDGKLISLKKGQYRYKLVRHMADIESYEAKDEIQGIKTIFLIVSIEGLHVLNTGLRVAHDPQKVMQNLETIRNWEYRPFFITIAHHFWNHFCGHAASLSGLILKYTDQSEGINTGFTPLGLDVLKRMLDNSDGKRIIPDVKHMSPQAREEYYALLDSESGYTDVPIIISHGACNGLRAHTNRVVVHQETGAKLNPIDINFFDEELIRIVRRGGILGLQLDERRIVNKETKKKVKKSLWRKKIRRYRSELLWYQLEHICRVLDAEQLPAWDHIAIGSDFDGIIDSLNGFWTAEELPALAEHLEEHADRFLSSYNFKNASNRIEAPTLISKLIYTNARKFLETHFINQEAIA
;
A
#
# COMPACT_ATOMS: atom_id res chain seq x y z
N LEU A 1 -15.05 -21.41 -8.99
CA LEU A 1 -14.30 -22.24 -9.96
C LEU A 1 -13.52 -21.39 -10.97
N LEU A 2 -14.15 -20.40 -11.63
CA LEU A 2 -13.47 -19.52 -12.59
C LEU A 2 -12.26 -18.77 -11.98
N ASN A 3 -12.40 -18.16 -10.80
CA ASN A 3 -11.30 -17.43 -10.13
C ASN A 3 -10.11 -18.34 -9.76
N TYR A 4 -10.38 -19.61 -9.41
CA TYR A 4 -9.34 -20.62 -9.16
C TYR A 4 -8.56 -20.97 -10.43
N ALA A 5 -9.17 -20.82 -11.61
CA ALA A 5 -8.55 -21.09 -12.91
C ALA A 5 -7.85 -19.85 -13.49
N THR A 6 -8.43 -18.66 -13.35
CA THR A 6 -7.94 -17.42 -13.98
C THR A 6 -6.93 -16.63 -13.14
N LYS A 7 -6.82 -16.89 -11.82
CA LYS A 7 -6.00 -16.11 -10.88
C LYS A 7 -6.29 -14.60 -10.92
N LEU A 8 -7.55 -14.27 -11.19
CA LEU A 8 -8.10 -12.91 -11.18
C LEU A 8 -9.30 -12.90 -10.24
N THR A 9 -9.27 -12.05 -9.21
CA THR A 9 -10.36 -11.87 -8.25
C THR A 9 -11.39 -10.88 -8.80
N LYS A 10 -12.38 -11.39 -9.53
CA LYS A 10 -13.46 -10.59 -10.14
C LYS A 10 -14.61 -10.26 -9.20
N PHE A 11 -14.28 -9.83 -7.99
CA PHE A 11 -15.25 -9.41 -6.98
C PHE A 11 -14.59 -8.39 -6.08
N ARG A 12 -15.40 -7.52 -5.48
CA ARG A 12 -14.93 -6.53 -4.53
C ARG A 12 -14.25 -7.22 -3.35
N GLN A 13 -12.97 -6.94 -3.15
CA GLN A 13 -12.16 -7.50 -2.08
C GLN A 13 -12.31 -6.69 -0.80
N SER A 14 -12.58 -5.40 -0.96
CA SER A 14 -12.86 -4.48 0.13
C SER A 14 -14.11 -3.64 -0.17
N ASN A 15 -14.98 -3.56 0.83
CA ASN A 15 -16.02 -2.57 0.97
C ASN A 15 -16.31 -2.41 2.46
N LEU A 16 -17.08 -1.39 2.80
CA LEU A 16 -17.38 -1.05 4.19
C LEU A 16 -18.03 -2.21 4.98
N THR A 17 -18.88 -3.03 4.35
CA THR A 17 -19.46 -4.23 4.97
C THR A 17 -18.41 -5.33 5.19
N SER A 18 -17.53 -5.56 4.23
CA SER A 18 -16.48 -6.59 4.38
C SER A 18 -15.44 -6.18 5.43
N LEU A 19 -15.11 -4.89 5.53
CA LEU A 19 -14.26 -4.34 6.58
C LEU A 19 -14.89 -4.56 7.97
N ALA A 20 -16.19 -4.27 8.11
CA ALA A 20 -16.92 -4.56 9.34
C ALA A 20 -16.91 -6.06 9.69
N ASN A 21 -17.10 -6.93 8.69
CA ASN A 21 -17.06 -8.37 8.88
C ASN A 21 -15.68 -8.90 9.26
N GLY A 22 -14.62 -8.27 8.75
CA GLY A 22 -13.22 -8.52 9.05
C GLY A 22 -12.69 -7.83 10.30
N SER A 23 -13.55 -7.17 11.08
CA SER A 23 -13.19 -6.44 12.30
C SER A 23 -12.13 -5.35 12.09
N VAL A 24 -12.15 -4.67 10.94
CA VAL A 24 -11.25 -3.55 10.67
C VAL A 24 -11.78 -2.28 11.33
N SER A 25 -10.96 -1.64 12.18
CA SER A 25 -11.29 -0.37 12.85
C SER A 25 -10.75 0.86 12.12
N ILE A 26 -9.57 0.77 11.50
CA ILE A 26 -8.92 1.88 10.80
C ILE A 26 -8.42 1.35 9.45
N THR A 27 -8.68 2.08 8.38
CA THR A 27 -8.15 1.78 7.05
C THR A 27 -7.73 3.04 6.32
N CYS A 28 -6.65 2.95 5.53
CA CYS A 28 -6.35 3.97 4.53
C CYS A 28 -7.16 3.65 3.27
N ILE A 29 -7.82 4.64 2.71
CA ILE A 29 -8.52 4.55 1.42
C ILE A 29 -7.71 5.33 0.39
N SER A 30 -7.25 4.62 -0.64
CA SER A 30 -6.49 5.24 -1.71
C SER A 30 -7.43 5.80 -2.76
N LEU A 31 -7.39 7.11 -2.99
CA LEU A 31 -7.98 7.71 -4.18
C LEU A 31 -7.06 7.41 -5.35
N TYR A 32 -7.63 6.89 -6.43
CA TYR A 32 -6.88 6.42 -7.58
C TYR A 32 -7.72 6.57 -8.86
N PRO A 33 -7.71 7.77 -9.47
CA PRO A 33 -8.11 7.94 -10.86
C PRO A 33 -7.33 6.97 -11.73
N LEU A 34 -8.05 6.01 -12.34
CA LEU A 34 -7.44 4.94 -13.12
C LEU A 34 -6.56 5.52 -14.25
N GLU A 35 -5.30 5.12 -14.30
CA GLU A 35 -4.38 5.57 -15.35
C GLU A 35 -4.90 5.16 -16.73
N LYS A 36 -4.92 6.11 -17.67
CA LYS A 36 -5.56 6.00 -19.00
C LYS A 36 -4.93 4.88 -19.82
N TRP A 37 -3.65 4.64 -19.60
CA TRP A 37 -2.86 3.66 -20.32
C TRP A 37 -3.17 2.21 -19.92
N PHE A 38 -3.98 1.99 -18.88
CA PHE A 38 -4.61 0.69 -18.66
C PHE A 38 -5.60 0.32 -19.76
N VAL A 39 -6.29 1.30 -20.32
CA VAL A 39 -7.44 1.10 -21.22
C VAL A 39 -7.21 1.68 -22.62
N ARG A 40 -6.06 2.31 -22.88
CA ARG A 40 -5.70 2.86 -24.18
C ARG A 40 -4.28 2.45 -24.57
N ASN A 41 -4.14 1.57 -25.56
CA ASN A 41 -2.84 1.09 -26.04
C ASN A 41 -2.74 1.02 -27.57
N SER A 42 -1.52 0.86 -28.07
CA SER A 42 -1.09 1.10 -29.47
C SER A 42 -1.61 0.11 -30.54
N MET A 43 -2.62 -0.74 -30.26
CA MET A 43 -3.16 -1.71 -31.24
C MET A 43 -4.64 -1.49 -31.56
N LYS A 44 -5.00 -1.69 -32.85
CA LYS A 44 -6.30 -1.31 -33.45
C LYS A 44 -7.20 -2.53 -33.74
N PRO A 45 -7.84 -3.13 -32.72
CA PRO A 45 -9.28 -2.83 -32.62
C PRO A 45 -9.77 -2.65 -31.18
N GLU A 46 -10.42 -1.52 -30.92
CA GLU A 46 -11.01 -1.09 -29.63
C GLU A 46 -11.89 -2.17 -28.98
N LEU A 47 -12.66 -2.93 -29.77
CA LEU A 47 -13.60 -3.95 -29.27
C LEU A 47 -12.94 -5.11 -28.49
N LEU A 48 -11.74 -5.56 -28.89
CA LEU A 48 -11.01 -6.63 -28.17
C LEU A 48 -10.27 -6.10 -26.94
N LEU A 49 -9.97 -4.80 -26.93
CA LEU A 49 -9.29 -4.11 -25.83
C LEU A 49 -10.25 -3.87 -24.68
N ASP A 50 -11.47 -3.40 -24.95
CA ASP A 50 -12.46 -3.17 -23.90
C ASP A 50 -12.88 -4.48 -23.25
N MET A 51 -13.07 -5.56 -24.02
CA MET A 51 -13.34 -6.88 -23.45
C MET A 51 -12.18 -7.42 -22.60
N GLY A 52 -10.92 -7.19 -23.00
CA GLY A 52 -9.74 -7.62 -22.26
C GLY A 52 -9.47 -6.80 -20.99
N ALA A 53 -9.67 -5.48 -21.06
CA ALA A 53 -9.53 -4.54 -19.95
C ALA A 53 -10.68 -4.68 -18.96
N ASN A 54 -11.94 -4.75 -19.40
CA ASN A 54 -13.09 -5.11 -18.54
C ASN A 54 -12.87 -6.45 -17.85
N PHE A 55 -12.34 -7.43 -18.60
CA PHE A 55 -12.07 -8.76 -18.05
C PHE A 55 -10.96 -8.73 -16.99
N ALA A 56 -9.96 -7.86 -17.11
CA ALA A 56 -8.83 -7.78 -16.18
C ALA A 56 -9.03 -6.84 -15.00
N LEU A 57 -9.78 -5.74 -15.18
CA LEU A 57 -9.90 -4.63 -14.23
C LEU A 57 -11.21 -4.61 -13.45
N GLY A 58 -12.26 -5.32 -13.92
CA GLY A 58 -13.56 -5.34 -13.24
C GLY A 58 -14.32 -4.00 -13.22
N VAL A 59 -13.89 -3.04 -14.05
CA VAL A 59 -14.59 -1.78 -14.30
C VAL A 59 -15.69 -1.96 -15.34
N SER A 60 -16.68 -1.06 -15.38
CA SER A 60 -17.76 -1.07 -16.38
C SER A 60 -17.34 -0.39 -17.68
N ASP A 61 -17.93 -0.79 -18.81
CA ASP A 61 -17.74 -0.13 -20.13
C ASP A 61 -17.81 1.40 -20.06
N LYS A 62 -18.86 1.95 -19.41
CA LYS A 62 -19.02 3.41 -19.25
C LYS A 62 -17.85 4.11 -18.55
N ARG A 63 -17.20 3.42 -17.60
CA ARG A 63 -16.02 3.92 -16.89
C ARG A 63 -14.79 3.82 -17.80
N ILE A 64 -14.66 2.75 -18.58
CA ILE A 64 -13.60 2.62 -19.59
C ILE A 64 -13.70 3.77 -20.61
N ASP A 65 -14.87 4.01 -21.19
CA ASP A 65 -15.09 5.08 -22.17
C ASP A 65 -14.72 6.45 -21.59
N PHE A 66 -15.14 6.71 -20.35
CA PHE A 66 -14.78 7.93 -19.62
C PHE A 66 -13.26 8.08 -19.47
N ILE A 67 -12.56 7.04 -19.05
CA ILE A 67 -11.10 7.07 -18.86
C ILE A 67 -10.37 7.18 -20.20
N GLN A 68 -10.85 6.56 -21.28
CA GLN A 68 -10.29 6.74 -22.62
C GLN A 68 -10.43 8.19 -23.11
N GLY A 69 -11.52 8.86 -22.73
CA GLY A 69 -11.79 10.27 -23.02
C GLY A 69 -11.12 11.26 -22.05
N ILE A 70 -10.51 10.81 -20.96
CA ILE A 70 -10.02 11.71 -19.91
C ILE A 70 -8.94 12.67 -20.43
N THR A 71 -9.08 13.93 -20.05
CA THR A 71 -8.15 15.03 -20.35
C THR A 71 -7.72 15.79 -19.10
N ASP A 72 -8.36 15.50 -17.97
CA ASP A 72 -8.03 16.05 -16.67
C ASP A 72 -8.19 14.97 -15.60
N TYR A 73 -7.08 14.48 -15.05
CA TYR A 73 -7.14 13.54 -13.93
C TYR A 73 -7.58 14.18 -12.62
N PHE A 74 -7.38 15.49 -12.47
CA PHE A 74 -7.69 16.19 -11.24
C PHE A 74 -9.20 16.26 -11.01
N GLU A 75 -9.98 16.48 -12.07
CA GLU A 75 -11.44 16.44 -11.98
C GLU A 75 -11.94 15.06 -11.53
N ASP A 76 -11.33 13.98 -12.02
CA ASP A 76 -11.71 12.63 -11.65
C ASP A 76 -11.31 12.29 -10.20
N LEU A 77 -10.16 12.79 -9.75
CA LEU A 77 -9.74 12.75 -8.36
C LEU A 77 -10.76 13.42 -7.44
N GLU A 78 -11.24 14.62 -7.79
CA GLU A 78 -12.24 15.34 -7.01
C GLU A 78 -13.57 14.58 -6.94
N ARG A 79 -13.96 13.88 -8.02
CA ARG A 79 -15.14 13.01 -8.01
C ARG A 79 -14.99 11.83 -7.05
N GLU A 80 -13.83 11.19 -7.01
CA GLU A 80 -13.55 10.11 -6.06
C GLU A 80 -13.52 10.60 -4.60
N TYR A 81 -12.86 11.73 -4.34
CA TYR A 81 -12.87 12.38 -3.03
C TYR A 81 -14.31 12.69 -2.56
N ASN A 82 -15.12 13.27 -3.43
CA ASN A 82 -16.51 13.59 -3.14
C ASN A 82 -17.39 12.34 -2.96
N PHE A 83 -17.12 11.24 -3.68
CA PHE A 83 -17.82 9.97 -3.52
C PHE A 83 -17.71 9.44 -2.10
N TYR A 84 -16.51 9.43 -1.50
CA TYR A 84 -16.32 8.97 -0.12
C TYR A 84 -17.03 9.84 0.91
N ARG A 85 -17.14 11.16 0.66
CA ARG A 85 -17.83 12.09 1.56
C ARG A 85 -19.34 11.89 1.62
N GLN A 86 -19.96 11.25 0.63
CA GLN A 86 -21.43 11.11 0.55
C GLN A 86 -22.06 10.35 1.73
N ILE A 87 -21.30 9.44 2.35
CA ILE A 87 -21.77 8.62 3.47
C ILE A 87 -20.94 8.81 4.74
N ASP A 88 -20.15 9.87 4.81
CA ASP A 88 -19.38 10.19 6.00
C ASP A 88 -20.28 10.36 7.23
N GLY A 89 -19.92 9.70 8.33
CA GLY A 89 -20.66 9.70 9.58
C GLY A 89 -21.98 8.93 9.57
N LYS A 90 -22.37 8.30 8.44
CA LYS A 90 -23.64 7.59 8.33
C LYS A 90 -23.66 6.31 9.16
N LEU A 91 -24.74 6.11 9.91
CA LEU A 91 -25.00 4.88 10.64
C LEU A 91 -25.64 3.82 9.73
N ILE A 92 -25.14 2.59 9.83
CA ILE A 92 -25.62 1.43 9.08
C ILE A 92 -25.80 0.24 10.03
N SER A 93 -26.97 -0.39 9.96
CA SER A 93 -27.27 -1.64 10.66
C SER A 93 -26.73 -2.84 9.89
N LEU A 94 -25.85 -3.63 10.51
CA LEU A 94 -25.44 -4.95 10.02
C LEU A 94 -25.93 -6.03 11.00
N LYS A 95 -25.89 -7.30 10.58
CA LYS A 95 -26.26 -8.44 11.46
C LYS A 95 -25.48 -8.47 12.78
N LYS A 96 -24.24 -7.95 12.78
CA LYS A 96 -23.33 -7.93 13.92
C LYS A 96 -23.47 -6.70 14.83
N GLY A 97 -24.35 -5.75 14.51
CA GLY A 97 -24.55 -4.52 15.29
C GLY A 97 -24.64 -3.25 14.44
N GLN A 98 -24.57 -2.10 15.12
CA GLN A 98 -24.54 -0.77 14.50
C GLN A 98 -23.12 -0.38 14.12
N TYR A 99 -22.95 0.12 12.89
CA TYR A 99 -21.68 0.57 12.37
C TYR A 99 -21.76 2.00 11.88
N ARG A 100 -20.64 2.71 11.94
CA ARG A 100 -20.43 4.04 11.39
C ARG A 100 -19.20 4.01 10.51
N TYR A 101 -19.19 4.79 9.45
CA TYR A 101 -17.99 5.02 8.64
C TYR A 101 -17.63 6.48 8.78
N LYS A 102 -16.37 6.78 9.10
CA LYS A 102 -15.95 8.14 9.41
C LYS A 102 -14.64 8.49 8.74
N LEU A 103 -14.69 9.46 7.83
CA LEU A 103 -13.50 10.18 7.36
C LEU A 103 -12.93 10.98 8.52
N VAL A 104 -11.62 10.89 8.72
CA VAL A 104 -10.91 11.54 9.83
C VAL A 104 -9.75 12.38 9.32
N ARG A 105 -9.44 13.45 10.05
CA ARG A 105 -8.41 14.43 9.67
C ARG A 105 -7.08 14.19 10.38
N HIS A 106 -7.15 13.63 11.57
CA HIS A 106 -6.00 13.34 12.45
C HIS A 106 -6.42 12.36 13.55
N MET A 107 -5.46 11.87 14.33
CA MET A 107 -5.65 10.90 15.41
C MET A 107 -6.68 11.36 16.46
N ALA A 108 -6.73 12.65 16.81
CA ALA A 108 -7.71 13.15 17.78
C ALA A 108 -9.17 13.00 17.31
N ASP A 109 -9.45 12.93 16.00
CA ASP A 109 -10.80 12.62 15.52
C ASP A 109 -11.14 11.15 15.86
N ILE A 110 -10.19 10.23 15.66
CA ILE A 110 -10.35 8.80 15.96
C ILE A 110 -10.66 8.61 17.45
N GLU A 111 -9.81 9.15 18.32
CA GLU A 111 -9.95 9.04 19.78
C GLU A 111 -11.28 9.62 20.29
N SER A 112 -11.71 10.76 19.72
CA SER A 112 -13.00 11.38 20.06
C SER A 112 -14.19 10.49 19.74
N TYR A 113 -14.14 9.77 18.61
CA TYR A 113 -15.21 8.87 18.19
C TYR A 113 -15.16 7.53 18.93
N GLU A 114 -13.98 6.98 19.23
CA GLU A 114 -13.83 5.77 20.04
C GLU A 114 -14.47 5.94 21.42
N ALA A 115 -14.23 7.08 22.08
CA ALA A 115 -14.86 7.40 23.37
C ALA A 115 -16.40 7.49 23.28
N LYS A 116 -16.94 7.99 22.16
CA LYS A 116 -18.40 8.06 21.92
C LYS A 116 -18.99 6.68 21.62
N ASP A 117 -18.28 5.89 20.85
CA ASP A 117 -18.68 4.57 20.38
C ASP A 117 -18.82 3.58 21.54
N GLU A 118 -17.93 3.64 22.53
CA GLU A 118 -18.01 2.82 23.75
C GLU A 118 -19.33 3.05 24.50
N ILE A 119 -19.77 4.31 24.60
CA ILE A 119 -21.03 4.69 25.26
C ILE A 119 -22.24 4.30 24.40
N GLN A 120 -22.15 4.47 23.07
CA GLN A 120 -23.27 4.30 22.14
C GLN A 120 -23.46 2.85 21.67
N GLY A 121 -22.50 1.96 21.92
CA GLY A 121 -22.51 0.59 21.39
C GLY A 121 -22.39 0.55 19.86
N ILE A 122 -21.75 1.56 19.27
CA ILE A 122 -21.54 1.70 17.83
C ILE A 122 -20.09 1.29 17.51
N LYS A 123 -19.86 0.65 16.38
CA LYS A 123 -18.51 0.39 15.87
C LYS A 123 -18.19 1.31 14.70
N THR A 124 -17.26 2.24 14.87
CA THR A 124 -16.80 3.08 13.77
C THR A 124 -15.63 2.43 13.02
N ILE A 125 -15.69 2.47 11.70
CA ILE A 125 -14.53 2.24 10.82
C ILE A 125 -14.03 3.61 10.37
N PHE A 126 -12.80 3.92 10.77
CA PHE A 126 -12.13 5.18 10.44
C PHE A 126 -11.44 5.07 9.08
N LEU A 127 -11.70 6.05 8.22
CA LEU A 127 -11.19 6.14 6.86
C LEU A 127 -10.17 7.29 6.80
N ILE A 128 -8.92 6.96 6.56
CA ILE A 128 -7.83 7.91 6.34
C ILE A 128 -7.62 8.03 4.83
N VAL A 129 -7.61 9.24 4.30
CA VAL A 129 -7.40 9.45 2.86
C VAL A 129 -5.91 9.28 2.53
N SER A 130 -5.62 8.54 1.46
CA SER A 130 -4.35 8.55 0.74
C SER A 130 -4.60 8.74 -0.76
N ILE A 131 -3.56 9.01 -1.54
CA ILE A 131 -3.63 9.00 -3.01
C ILE A 131 -2.54 8.07 -3.54
N GLU A 132 -2.84 7.32 -4.59
CA GLU A 132 -1.86 6.46 -5.24
C GLU A 132 -1.58 6.93 -6.67
N GLY A 133 -0.36 7.44 -6.89
CA GLY A 133 0.09 8.03 -8.14
C GLY A 133 -0.19 9.53 -8.22
N LEU A 134 0.86 10.32 -8.47
CA LEU A 134 0.71 11.77 -8.64
C LEU A 134 0.25 12.20 -10.04
N HIS A 135 0.00 11.28 -10.98
CA HIS A 135 -0.62 11.62 -12.27
C HIS A 135 -1.94 12.40 -12.10
N VAL A 136 -2.57 12.24 -10.93
CA VAL A 136 -3.75 13.00 -10.49
C VAL A 136 -3.57 14.51 -10.44
N LEU A 137 -2.33 15.02 -10.40
CA LEU A 137 -2.02 16.46 -10.56
C LEU A 137 -2.19 16.94 -12.01
N ASN A 138 -2.86 16.15 -12.84
CA ASN A 138 -3.11 16.33 -14.26
C ASN A 138 -1.85 16.23 -15.12
N THR A 139 -1.09 15.16 -14.90
CA THR A 139 0.07 14.79 -15.73
C THR A 139 -0.08 13.34 -16.22
N GLY A 140 0.91 12.85 -16.97
CA GLY A 140 0.94 11.45 -17.41
C GLY A 140 0.01 11.15 -18.58
N LEU A 141 -0.66 12.15 -19.15
CA LEU A 141 -1.53 12.01 -20.33
C LEU A 141 -0.77 12.02 -21.68
N ARG A 142 0.57 11.90 -21.66
CA ARG A 142 1.47 11.98 -22.84
C ARG A 142 1.22 13.24 -23.69
N VAL A 143 0.92 14.34 -23.01
CA VAL A 143 0.83 15.69 -23.55
C VAL A 143 1.65 16.62 -22.67
N ALA A 144 1.97 17.82 -23.17
CA ALA A 144 2.63 18.83 -22.37
C ALA A 144 1.79 19.15 -21.13
N HIS A 145 2.44 19.23 -19.97
CA HIS A 145 1.83 19.60 -18.70
C HIS A 145 2.22 21.04 -18.34
N ASP A 146 1.39 21.69 -17.52
CA ASP A 146 1.64 23.02 -17.00
C ASP A 146 2.13 22.92 -15.54
N PRO A 147 3.42 23.21 -15.26
CA PRO A 147 3.96 23.21 -13.90
C PRO A 147 3.18 24.10 -12.92
N GLN A 148 2.63 25.23 -13.37
CA GLN A 148 1.85 26.11 -12.49
C GLN A 148 0.54 25.44 -12.09
N LYS A 149 -0.15 24.80 -13.04
CA LYS A 149 -1.37 24.04 -12.78
C LYS A 149 -1.13 22.84 -11.87
N VAL A 150 -0.01 22.14 -12.04
CA VAL A 150 0.43 21.05 -11.14
C VAL A 150 0.54 21.54 -9.70
N MET A 151 1.24 22.66 -9.48
CA MET A 151 1.40 23.24 -8.14
C MET A 151 0.07 23.74 -7.56
N GLN A 152 -0.79 24.37 -8.38
CA GLN A 152 -2.14 24.76 -7.95
C GLN A 152 -2.98 23.56 -7.51
N ASN A 153 -2.97 22.48 -8.27
CA ASN A 153 -3.70 21.25 -7.94
C ASN A 153 -3.17 20.62 -6.64
N LEU A 154 -1.85 20.62 -6.42
CA LEU A 154 -1.24 20.18 -5.17
C LEU A 154 -1.69 21.04 -3.99
N GLU A 155 -1.73 22.37 -4.15
CA GLU A 155 -2.25 23.27 -3.13
C GLU A 155 -3.73 23.02 -2.81
N THR A 156 -4.55 22.72 -3.82
CA THR A 156 -5.93 22.34 -3.59
C THR A 156 -6.02 21.08 -2.72
N ILE A 157 -5.24 20.04 -3.00
CA ILE A 157 -5.20 18.80 -2.20
C ILE A 157 -4.72 19.07 -0.77
N ARG A 158 -3.67 19.88 -0.60
CA ARG A 158 -3.15 20.25 0.72
C ARG A 158 -4.16 21.01 1.58
N ASN A 159 -5.15 21.66 0.96
CA ASN A 159 -6.20 22.42 1.63
C ASN A 159 -7.54 21.67 1.73
N TRP A 160 -7.60 20.38 1.35
CA TRP A 160 -8.81 19.58 1.57
C TRP A 160 -9.10 19.38 3.05
N GLU A 161 -10.40 19.31 3.38
CA GLU A 161 -10.88 18.98 4.73
C GLU A 161 -10.27 17.66 5.22
N TYR A 162 -10.35 16.60 4.41
CA TYR A 162 -9.70 15.31 4.65
C TYR A 162 -8.47 15.20 3.74
N ARG A 163 -7.45 16.01 4.04
CA ARG A 163 -6.15 15.98 3.36
C ARG A 163 -5.56 14.56 3.38
N PRO A 164 -4.97 14.08 2.27
CA PRO A 164 -4.28 12.80 2.26
C PRO A 164 -3.16 12.76 3.29
N PHE A 165 -3.12 11.70 4.11
CA PHE A 165 -2.04 11.52 5.08
C PHE A 165 -0.70 11.25 4.36
N PHE A 166 -0.75 10.43 3.32
CA PHE A 166 0.38 10.15 2.44
C PHE A 166 -0.07 10.02 0.99
N ILE A 167 0.87 10.18 0.07
CA ILE A 167 0.65 10.00 -1.37
C ILE A 167 1.79 9.15 -1.96
N THR A 168 1.42 8.10 -2.68
CA THR A 168 2.37 7.33 -3.50
C THR A 168 2.72 8.15 -4.73
N ILE A 169 3.99 8.50 -4.91
CA ILE A 169 4.39 9.44 -5.97
C ILE A 169 4.27 8.80 -7.35
N ALA A 170 4.83 7.60 -7.52
CA ALA A 170 4.79 6.84 -8.76
C ALA A 170 3.67 5.79 -8.74
N HIS A 171 3.29 5.29 -9.91
CA HIS A 171 2.39 4.14 -10.01
C HIS A 171 2.81 3.21 -11.16
N HIS A 172 1.94 2.93 -12.13
CA HIS A 172 2.23 1.95 -13.17
C HIS A 172 2.76 2.57 -14.47
N PHE A 173 2.49 3.85 -14.72
CA PHE A 173 2.97 4.56 -15.90
C PHE A 173 3.71 5.84 -15.54
N TRP A 174 4.41 6.41 -16.52
CA TRP A 174 5.10 7.68 -16.37
C TRP A 174 4.16 8.83 -16.05
N ASN A 175 4.46 9.56 -14.99
CA ASN A 175 3.68 10.71 -14.53
C ASN A 175 4.44 12.05 -14.59
N HIS A 176 5.65 12.07 -15.16
CA HIS A 176 6.56 13.23 -15.22
C HIS A 176 7.21 13.68 -13.90
N PHE A 177 6.98 13.00 -12.78
CA PHE A 177 7.56 13.38 -11.49
C PHE A 177 8.78 12.53 -11.12
N CYS A 178 8.65 11.21 -11.14
CA CYS A 178 9.78 10.32 -10.92
C CYS A 178 9.60 8.98 -11.62
N GLY A 179 10.71 8.26 -11.78
CA GLY A 179 10.66 6.94 -12.39
C GLY A 179 9.96 5.93 -11.50
N HIS A 180 9.27 5.00 -12.15
CA HIS A 180 8.55 3.91 -11.50
C HIS A 180 9.27 2.57 -11.71
N ALA A 181 8.99 1.59 -10.86
CA ALA A 181 9.43 0.21 -11.01
C ALA A 181 8.49 -0.57 -11.94
N ALA A 182 8.99 -1.64 -12.55
CA ALA A 182 8.17 -2.55 -13.33
C ALA A 182 7.10 -3.23 -12.46
N SER A 183 5.83 -2.95 -12.76
CA SER A 183 4.70 -3.48 -12.00
C SER A 183 3.89 -4.47 -12.83
N LEU A 184 3.64 -4.22 -14.11
CA LEU A 184 2.66 -5.01 -14.87
C LEU A 184 3.18 -6.41 -15.21
N SER A 185 2.26 -7.38 -15.29
CA SER A 185 2.61 -8.75 -15.67
C SER A 185 1.48 -9.44 -16.45
N GLY A 186 1.82 -10.56 -17.11
CA GLY A 186 0.83 -11.41 -17.79
C GLY A 186 0.07 -10.70 -18.91
N LEU A 187 -1.26 -10.87 -18.94
CA LEU A 187 -2.12 -10.27 -19.97
C LEU A 187 -2.10 -8.75 -19.93
N ILE A 188 -2.04 -8.13 -18.75
CA ILE A 188 -2.05 -6.66 -18.63
C ILE A 188 -0.80 -6.09 -19.31
N LEU A 189 0.40 -6.61 -19.00
CA LEU A 189 1.65 -6.19 -19.64
C LEU A 189 1.66 -6.43 -21.16
N LYS A 190 1.01 -7.49 -21.64
CA LYS A 190 0.92 -7.77 -23.09
C LYS A 190 0.18 -6.65 -23.85
N TYR A 191 -0.78 -6.01 -23.20
CA TYR A 191 -1.64 -5.02 -23.83
C TYR A 191 -1.34 -3.60 -23.38
N THR A 192 -0.32 -3.35 -22.55
CA THR A 192 0.04 -2.03 -22.01
C THR A 192 1.51 -1.73 -22.23
N ASP A 193 1.89 -0.44 -22.23
CA ASP A 193 3.29 -0.01 -22.33
C ASP A 193 3.70 0.88 -21.15
N GLN A 194 4.51 0.30 -20.27
CA GLN A 194 5.08 0.94 -19.06
C GLN A 194 6.54 1.36 -19.25
N SER A 195 7.06 1.42 -20.48
CA SER A 195 8.49 1.64 -20.73
C SER A 195 8.95 3.09 -20.49
N GLU A 196 8.05 4.05 -20.67
CA GLU A 196 8.35 5.47 -20.45
C GLU A 196 8.68 5.72 -18.97
N GLY A 197 9.80 6.39 -18.68
CA GLY A 197 10.18 6.77 -17.32
C GLY A 197 10.57 5.64 -16.36
N ILE A 198 10.44 4.38 -16.77
CA ILE A 198 10.78 3.23 -15.92
C ILE A 198 12.24 3.28 -15.44
N ASN A 199 12.48 2.95 -14.18
CA ASN A 199 13.81 2.91 -13.56
C ASN A 199 14.60 4.23 -13.54
N THR A 200 13.99 5.36 -13.86
CA THR A 200 14.63 6.69 -13.77
C THR A 200 14.47 7.32 -12.38
N GLY A 201 15.20 8.40 -12.10
CA GLY A 201 15.08 9.19 -10.87
C GLY A 201 13.94 10.22 -10.90
N PHE A 202 14.03 11.23 -10.05
CA PHE A 202 13.14 12.40 -10.07
C PHE A 202 13.48 13.36 -11.22
N THR A 203 12.44 13.99 -11.76
CA THR A 203 12.58 15.16 -12.64
C THR A 203 12.71 16.44 -11.79
N PRO A 204 13.15 17.57 -12.37
CA PRO A 204 13.14 18.85 -11.65
C PRO A 204 11.75 19.22 -11.10
N LEU A 205 10.69 19.06 -11.90
CA LEU A 205 9.32 19.28 -11.46
C LEU A 205 8.91 18.30 -10.34
N GLY A 206 9.31 17.04 -10.44
CA GLY A 206 9.08 16.05 -9.40
C GLY A 206 9.75 16.40 -8.07
N LEU A 207 10.97 16.96 -8.11
CA LEU A 207 11.66 17.44 -6.92
C LEU A 207 10.94 18.65 -6.30
N ASP A 208 10.43 19.58 -7.11
CA ASP A 208 9.66 20.73 -6.62
C ASP A 208 8.36 20.29 -5.93
N VAL A 209 7.64 19.35 -6.55
CA VAL A 209 6.43 18.74 -5.98
C VAL A 209 6.75 17.98 -4.70
N LEU A 210 7.80 17.16 -4.68
CA LEU A 210 8.26 16.41 -3.51
C LEU A 210 8.60 17.34 -2.35
N LYS A 211 9.38 18.40 -2.60
CA LYS A 211 9.73 19.40 -1.58
C LYS A 211 8.50 20.11 -1.05
N ARG A 212 7.56 20.46 -1.93
CA ARG A 212 6.30 21.07 -1.50
C ARG A 212 5.44 20.09 -0.71
N MET A 213 5.39 18.80 -1.02
CA MET A 213 4.68 17.82 -0.18
C MET A 213 5.31 17.72 1.23
N LEU A 214 6.64 17.75 1.32
CA LEU A 214 7.38 17.66 2.58
C LEU A 214 7.36 18.95 3.42
N ASP A 215 7.12 20.10 2.79
CA ASP A 215 7.04 21.40 3.46
C ASP A 215 5.89 21.41 4.47
N ASN A 216 6.28 21.68 5.72
CA ASN A 216 5.41 21.70 6.88
C ASN A 216 5.33 23.04 7.59
N SER A 217 5.77 24.13 6.95
CA SER A 217 5.75 25.48 7.54
C SER A 217 4.34 25.97 7.93
N ASP A 218 3.30 25.39 7.34
CA ASP A 218 1.87 25.67 7.57
C ASP A 218 1.12 24.47 8.18
N GLY A 219 1.84 23.45 8.71
CA GLY A 219 1.24 22.23 9.26
C GLY A 219 0.57 21.32 8.23
N LYS A 220 0.81 21.55 6.94
CA LYS A 220 0.13 20.87 5.83
C LYS A 220 0.98 19.82 5.09
N ARG A 221 2.02 19.27 5.72
CA ARG A 221 2.84 18.19 5.14
C ARG A 221 1.99 17.00 4.69
N ILE A 222 2.35 16.43 3.53
CA ILE A 222 1.84 15.17 3.00
C ILE A 222 3.04 14.23 2.83
N ILE A 223 3.01 13.07 3.46
CA ILE A 223 4.18 12.17 3.49
C ILE A 223 4.28 11.40 2.15
N PRO A 224 5.45 11.39 1.47
CA PRO A 224 5.66 10.53 0.32
C PRO A 224 5.66 9.04 0.69
N ASP A 225 4.84 8.25 0.01
CA ASP A 225 4.93 6.78 0.01
C ASP A 225 5.82 6.32 -1.14
N VAL A 226 6.80 5.47 -0.83
CA VAL A 226 7.86 5.06 -1.78
C VAL A 226 7.48 3.82 -2.61
N LYS A 227 6.29 3.25 -2.39
CA LYS A 227 5.77 2.19 -3.24
C LYS A 227 5.68 2.64 -4.71
N HIS A 228 5.88 1.69 -5.63
CA HIS A 228 6.00 1.86 -7.08
C HIS A 228 7.15 2.73 -7.59
N MET A 229 7.80 3.57 -6.77
CA MET A 229 9.01 4.28 -7.18
C MET A 229 10.09 3.30 -7.64
N SER A 230 10.85 3.70 -8.65
CA SER A 230 12.07 2.99 -9.03
C SER A 230 13.07 3.01 -7.87
N PRO A 231 13.99 2.04 -7.79
CA PRO A 231 15.07 2.09 -6.80
C PRO A 231 15.89 3.40 -6.89
N GLN A 232 16.13 3.91 -8.10
CA GLN A 232 16.84 5.18 -8.29
C GLN A 232 16.10 6.35 -7.65
N ALA A 233 14.78 6.47 -7.87
CA ALA A 233 13.97 7.52 -7.26
C ALA A 233 13.93 7.38 -5.73
N ARG A 234 13.84 6.14 -5.19
CA ARG A 234 13.90 5.90 -3.74
C ARG A 234 15.22 6.38 -3.13
N GLU A 235 16.36 6.05 -3.75
CA GLU A 235 17.67 6.53 -3.29
C GLU A 235 17.79 8.06 -3.31
N GLU A 236 17.29 8.72 -4.34
CA GLU A 236 17.26 10.19 -4.41
C GLU A 236 16.39 10.81 -3.31
N TYR A 237 15.22 10.21 -3.03
CA TYR A 237 14.39 10.63 -1.91
C TYR A 237 15.10 10.42 -0.57
N TYR A 238 15.74 9.27 -0.37
CA TYR A 238 16.49 8.99 0.86
C TYR A 238 17.66 9.97 1.05
N ALA A 239 18.39 10.31 -0.03
CA ALA A 239 19.45 11.31 0.00
C ALA A 239 18.93 12.71 0.35
N LEU A 240 17.74 13.09 -0.16
CA LEU A 240 17.08 14.34 0.23
C LEU A 240 16.77 14.36 1.74
N LEU A 241 16.22 13.27 2.28
CA LEU A 241 15.92 13.17 3.72
C LEU A 241 17.17 13.20 4.60
N ASP A 242 18.32 12.72 4.09
CA ASP A 242 19.59 12.71 4.82
C ASP A 242 20.32 14.06 4.78
N SER A 243 20.14 14.83 3.70
CA SER A 243 20.85 16.09 3.48
C SER A 243 20.16 17.31 4.10
N GLU A 244 18.83 17.27 4.26
CA GLU A 244 18.05 18.40 4.76
C GLU A 244 17.68 18.21 6.24
N SER A 245 18.23 19.06 7.12
CA SER A 245 17.98 18.98 8.57
C SER A 245 16.52 19.17 8.96
N GLY A 246 15.72 19.82 8.10
CA GLY A 246 14.28 19.99 8.29
C GLY A 246 13.44 18.72 8.06
N TYR A 247 14.07 17.62 7.62
CA TYR A 247 13.40 16.35 7.32
C TYR A 247 13.83 15.19 8.24
N THR A 248 14.43 15.48 9.39
CA THR A 248 14.84 14.45 10.35
C THR A 248 13.67 13.66 10.93
N ASP A 249 12.49 14.28 11.01
CA ASP A 249 11.25 13.73 11.55
C ASP A 249 10.35 13.05 10.50
N VAL A 250 10.72 13.11 9.21
CA VAL A 250 9.92 12.53 8.13
C VAL A 250 10.09 11.01 8.12
N PRO A 251 9.01 10.23 8.35
CA PRO A 251 9.08 8.78 8.28
C PRO A 251 9.13 8.29 6.83
N ILE A 252 9.60 7.06 6.64
CA ILE A 252 9.48 6.36 5.35
C ILE A 252 8.22 5.49 5.40
N ILE A 253 7.31 5.71 4.46
CA ILE A 253 6.10 4.89 4.29
C ILE A 253 6.31 3.98 3.09
N ILE A 254 6.05 2.70 3.30
CA ILE A 254 5.71 1.74 2.25
C ILE A 254 4.30 1.27 2.54
N SER A 255 3.32 1.82 1.82
CA SER A 255 1.91 1.56 2.12
C SER A 255 1.51 0.11 1.87
N HIS A 256 2.04 -0.52 0.81
CA HIS A 256 1.77 -1.91 0.43
C HIS A 256 2.95 -2.54 -0.32
N GLY A 257 3.92 -3.09 0.39
CA GLY A 257 5.16 -3.65 -0.15
C GLY A 257 5.42 -5.11 0.22
N ALA A 258 6.52 -5.64 -0.31
CA ALA A 258 7.15 -6.88 0.13
C ALA A 258 8.66 -6.74 0.00
N CYS A 259 9.42 -7.53 0.77
CA CYS A 259 10.86 -7.65 0.64
C CYS A 259 11.24 -8.47 -0.60
N ASN A 260 12.35 -8.11 -1.23
CA ASN A 260 12.86 -8.75 -2.43
C ASN A 260 13.96 -9.80 -2.13
N GLY A 261 14.50 -9.82 -0.90
CA GLY A 261 15.52 -10.78 -0.46
C GLY A 261 16.96 -10.41 -0.83
N LEU A 262 17.18 -9.21 -1.38
CA LEU A 262 18.47 -8.70 -1.82
C LEU A 262 18.94 -7.56 -0.90
N ARG A 263 20.25 -7.47 -0.66
CA ARG A 263 20.85 -6.45 0.20
C ARG A 263 20.49 -5.02 -0.21
N ALA A 264 20.83 -4.65 -1.45
CA ALA A 264 20.69 -3.29 -1.96
C ALA A 264 20.48 -3.29 -3.47
N HIS A 265 20.00 -2.16 -4.01
CA HIS A 265 19.84 -1.98 -5.45
C HIS A 265 21.18 -2.10 -6.21
N THR A 266 22.23 -1.50 -5.66
CA THR A 266 23.60 -1.49 -6.22
C THR A 266 24.41 -2.74 -5.85
N ASN A 267 23.94 -3.54 -4.88
CA ASN A 267 24.58 -4.77 -4.43
C ASN A 267 23.55 -5.90 -4.27
N ARG A 268 23.21 -6.53 -5.40
CA ARG A 268 22.11 -7.50 -5.51
C ARG A 268 22.51 -8.91 -5.05
N VAL A 269 22.92 -9.04 -3.79
CA VAL A 269 23.27 -10.32 -3.16
C VAL A 269 22.22 -10.75 -2.14
N VAL A 270 21.96 -12.05 -2.04
CA VAL A 270 21.10 -12.62 -1.00
C VAL A 270 21.95 -12.87 0.25
N VAL A 271 21.74 -12.06 1.30
CA VAL A 271 22.48 -12.18 2.56
C VAL A 271 21.88 -13.27 3.44
N HIS A 272 20.55 -13.28 3.58
CA HIS A 272 19.80 -14.20 4.43
C HIS A 272 19.23 -15.36 3.60
N GLN A 273 20.07 -16.34 3.26
CA GLN A 273 19.75 -17.41 2.30
C GLN A 273 18.49 -18.21 2.66
N GLU A 274 18.21 -18.44 3.94
CA GLU A 274 17.07 -19.24 4.41
C GLU A 274 15.71 -18.66 4.04
N THR A 275 15.64 -17.34 3.86
CA THR A 275 14.41 -16.59 3.60
C THR A 275 14.48 -15.79 2.31
N GLY A 276 15.57 -15.04 2.09
CA GLY A 276 15.75 -14.17 0.92
C GLY A 276 15.65 -14.93 -0.40
N ALA A 277 16.21 -16.15 -0.47
CA ALA A 277 16.12 -16.99 -1.66
C ALA A 277 14.68 -17.48 -1.98
N LYS A 278 13.72 -17.31 -1.07
CA LYS A 278 12.31 -17.64 -1.28
C LYS A 278 11.51 -16.45 -1.84
N LEU A 279 12.01 -15.23 -1.67
CA LEU A 279 11.31 -13.99 -1.99
C LEU A 279 11.42 -13.65 -3.48
N ASN A 280 10.60 -12.71 -3.93
CA ASN A 280 10.60 -12.30 -5.34
C ASN A 280 11.59 -11.13 -5.57
N PRO A 281 12.71 -11.35 -6.28
CA PRO A 281 13.81 -10.38 -6.40
C PRO A 281 13.53 -9.32 -7.49
N ILE A 282 12.41 -8.60 -7.36
CA ILE A 282 11.96 -7.56 -8.30
C ILE A 282 11.99 -6.17 -7.65
N ASP A 283 12.19 -5.13 -8.46
CA ASP A 283 12.52 -3.78 -7.95
C ASP A 283 11.31 -2.99 -7.39
N ILE A 284 10.09 -3.46 -7.66
CA ILE A 284 8.87 -2.98 -6.98
C ILE A 284 8.80 -3.45 -5.52
N ASN A 285 9.58 -4.47 -5.16
CA ASN A 285 9.79 -4.92 -3.79
C ASN A 285 11.06 -4.27 -3.23
N PHE A 286 11.24 -4.38 -1.91
CA PHE A 286 12.20 -3.57 -1.15
C PHE A 286 13.43 -4.37 -0.71
N PHE A 287 14.57 -3.70 -0.73
CA PHE A 287 15.87 -4.27 -0.35
C PHE A 287 16.08 -4.27 1.17
N ASP A 288 17.00 -5.10 1.66
CA ASP A 288 17.31 -5.22 3.09
C ASP A 288 17.73 -3.87 3.71
N GLU A 289 18.55 -3.09 2.99
CA GLU A 289 18.98 -1.76 3.43
C GLU A 289 17.82 -0.77 3.57
N GLU A 290 16.77 -0.90 2.76
CA GLU A 290 15.57 -0.08 2.88
C GLU A 290 14.78 -0.44 4.14
N LEU A 291 14.72 -1.73 4.52
CA LEU A 291 14.09 -2.17 5.77
C LEU A 291 14.78 -1.57 6.99
N ILE A 292 16.11 -1.60 6.99
CA ILE A 292 16.93 -1.00 8.05
C ILE A 292 16.66 0.51 8.14
N ARG A 293 16.56 1.18 6.99
CA ARG A 293 16.30 2.62 6.91
C ARG A 293 14.90 2.98 7.44
N ILE A 294 13.87 2.19 7.13
CA ILE A 294 12.51 2.37 7.67
C ILE A 294 12.53 2.37 9.19
N VAL A 295 13.16 1.37 9.81
CA VAL A 295 13.25 1.28 11.27
C VAL A 295 13.99 2.47 11.86
N ARG A 296 15.14 2.85 11.28
CA ARG A 296 15.97 3.96 11.76
C ARG A 296 15.26 5.32 11.66
N ARG A 297 14.33 5.50 10.73
CA ARG A 297 13.56 6.75 10.56
C ARG A 297 12.15 6.70 11.16
N GLY A 298 11.82 5.67 11.94
CA GLY A 298 10.48 5.56 12.53
C GLY A 298 9.36 5.38 11.49
N GLY A 299 9.69 4.75 10.36
CA GLY A 299 8.78 4.48 9.24
C GLY A 299 7.85 3.28 9.46
N ILE A 300 7.14 2.88 8.41
CA ILE A 300 6.25 1.72 8.42
C ILE A 300 6.21 1.00 7.06
N LEU A 301 6.16 -0.33 7.10
CA LEU A 301 5.96 -1.21 5.96
C LEU A 301 4.62 -1.96 6.10
N GLY A 302 3.65 -1.61 5.25
CA GLY A 302 2.46 -2.41 5.03
C GLY A 302 2.76 -3.61 4.14
N LEU A 303 2.58 -4.83 4.63
CA LEU A 303 2.78 -6.05 3.86
C LEU A 303 1.61 -6.31 2.92
N GLN A 304 1.90 -6.39 1.62
CA GLN A 304 0.92 -6.68 0.57
C GLN A 304 0.52 -8.16 0.53
N LEU A 305 -0.70 -8.43 0.04
CA LEU A 305 -1.26 -9.79 -0.01
C LEU A 305 -1.23 -10.41 -1.42
N ASP A 306 -0.58 -9.77 -2.39
CA ASP A 306 -0.42 -10.30 -3.76
C ASP A 306 0.60 -11.46 -3.81
N GLU A 307 0.13 -12.68 -4.02
CA GLU A 307 0.97 -13.88 -4.16
C GLU A 307 1.97 -13.78 -5.31
N ARG A 308 1.75 -12.90 -6.30
CA ARG A 308 2.69 -12.67 -7.40
C ARG A 308 3.92 -11.86 -6.95
N ARG A 309 3.83 -11.17 -5.81
CA ARG A 309 4.87 -10.25 -5.31
C ARG A 309 5.63 -10.80 -4.12
N ILE A 310 4.96 -11.45 -3.18
CA ILE A 310 5.57 -11.80 -1.89
C ILE A 310 6.56 -12.97 -1.97
N VAL A 311 6.53 -13.80 -3.01
CA VAL A 311 7.49 -14.91 -3.18
C VAL A 311 7.83 -15.16 -4.63
N ASN A 312 9.00 -15.75 -4.89
CA ASN A 312 9.35 -16.13 -6.26
C ASN A 312 8.53 -17.32 -6.77
N LYS A 313 8.62 -17.54 -8.10
CA LYS A 313 7.88 -18.59 -8.81
C LYS A 313 8.18 -19.99 -8.28
N GLU A 314 9.40 -20.26 -7.83
CA GLU A 314 9.80 -21.59 -7.36
C GLU A 314 9.18 -21.90 -5.99
N THR A 315 9.27 -20.95 -5.05
CA THR A 315 8.59 -21.01 -3.76
C THR A 315 7.09 -21.20 -3.95
N LYS A 316 6.44 -20.39 -4.82
CA LYS A 316 5.00 -20.50 -5.10
C LYS A 316 4.61 -21.88 -5.65
N LYS A 317 5.45 -22.51 -6.48
CA LYS A 317 5.21 -23.87 -7.01
C LYS A 317 5.32 -24.97 -5.95
N LYS A 318 6.16 -24.78 -4.93
CA LYS A 318 6.38 -25.76 -3.84
C LYS A 318 5.27 -25.76 -2.79
N VAL A 319 4.37 -24.76 -2.80
CA VAL A 319 3.26 -24.70 -1.86
C VAL A 319 2.36 -25.93 -1.99
N LYS A 320 2.09 -26.57 -0.85
CA LYS A 320 1.24 -27.76 -0.77
C LYS A 320 -0.17 -27.45 -1.28
N LYS A 321 -0.77 -28.42 -1.98
CA LYS A 321 -2.17 -28.34 -2.44
C LYS A 321 -3.07 -29.06 -1.44
N SER A 322 -4.30 -28.56 -1.28
CA SER A 322 -5.33 -29.24 -0.49
C SER A 322 -6.71 -28.91 -1.04
N LEU A 323 -7.68 -29.78 -0.75
CA LEU A 323 -9.11 -29.52 -0.98
C LEU A 323 -9.77 -28.90 0.26
N TRP A 324 -9.12 -28.95 1.42
CA TRP A 324 -9.67 -28.46 2.68
C TRP A 324 -9.30 -26.99 2.91
N ARG A 325 -10.31 -26.11 3.00
CA ARG A 325 -10.10 -24.65 3.13
C ARG A 325 -9.13 -24.27 4.27
N LYS A 326 -9.25 -24.91 5.45
CA LYS A 326 -8.33 -24.66 6.58
C LYS A 326 -6.86 -24.98 6.24
N LYS A 327 -6.60 -26.08 5.52
CA LYS A 327 -5.25 -26.45 5.07
C LYS A 327 -4.74 -25.49 3.99
N ILE A 328 -5.59 -25.09 3.05
CA ILE A 328 -5.24 -24.08 2.02
C ILE A 328 -4.79 -22.79 2.71
N ARG A 329 -5.61 -22.25 3.62
CA ARG A 329 -5.29 -21.01 4.35
C ARG A 329 -3.96 -21.10 5.10
N ARG A 330 -3.71 -22.19 5.82
CA ARG A 330 -2.42 -22.42 6.50
C ARG A 330 -1.22 -22.43 5.55
N TYR A 331 -1.33 -23.09 4.39
CA TYR A 331 -0.23 -23.14 3.41
C TYR A 331 -0.02 -21.81 2.69
N ARG A 332 -1.05 -20.98 2.59
CA ARG A 332 -0.99 -19.69 1.91
C ARG A 332 -0.54 -18.56 2.82
N SER A 333 -0.92 -18.58 4.10
CA SER A 333 -0.36 -17.67 5.10
C SER A 333 1.15 -17.87 5.28
N GLU A 334 1.68 -19.07 5.01
CA GLU A 334 3.13 -19.34 5.05
C GLU A 334 3.91 -18.47 4.06
N LEU A 335 3.32 -18.11 2.92
CA LEU A 335 3.97 -17.24 1.93
C LEU A 335 4.20 -15.84 2.48
N LEU A 336 3.23 -15.31 3.22
CA LEU A 336 3.36 -14.04 3.92
C LEU A 336 4.28 -14.18 5.13
N TRP A 337 4.27 -15.34 5.81
CA TRP A 337 5.19 -15.62 6.90
C TRP A 337 6.66 -15.53 6.47
N TYR A 338 7.02 -15.97 5.26
CA TYR A 338 8.40 -15.81 4.75
C TYR A 338 8.85 -14.35 4.68
N GLN A 339 7.91 -13.40 4.50
CA GLN A 339 8.22 -11.96 4.55
C GLN A 339 8.55 -11.53 5.97
N LEU A 340 7.71 -11.89 6.95
CA LEU A 340 7.91 -11.58 8.37
C LEU A 340 9.21 -12.19 8.91
N GLU A 341 9.48 -13.45 8.57
CA GLU A 341 10.70 -14.14 8.96
C GLU A 341 11.94 -13.46 8.36
N HIS A 342 11.86 -13.03 7.10
CA HIS A 342 12.96 -12.33 6.44
C HIS A 342 13.24 -10.98 7.08
N ILE A 343 12.21 -10.16 7.31
CA ILE A 343 12.31 -8.87 8.01
C ILE A 343 12.97 -9.07 9.37
N CYS A 344 12.54 -10.08 10.12
CA CYS A 344 13.15 -10.40 11.41
C CYS A 344 14.64 -10.73 11.29
N ARG A 345 15.04 -11.57 10.34
CA ARG A 345 16.44 -11.98 10.19
C ARG A 345 17.34 -10.80 9.81
N VAL A 346 16.85 -9.92 8.94
CA VAL A 346 17.56 -8.69 8.53
C VAL A 346 17.73 -7.77 9.73
N LEU A 347 16.63 -7.42 10.40
CA LEU A 347 16.66 -6.44 11.50
C LEU A 347 17.35 -6.98 12.75
N ASP A 348 17.15 -8.25 13.09
CA ASP A 348 17.84 -8.89 14.23
C ASP A 348 19.35 -9.01 13.99
N ALA A 349 19.79 -9.23 12.75
CA ALA A 349 21.21 -9.23 12.41
C ALA A 349 21.88 -7.87 12.67
N GLU A 350 21.13 -6.78 12.48
CA GLU A 350 21.52 -5.40 12.78
C GLU A 350 21.21 -4.99 14.24
N GLN A 351 20.74 -5.92 15.08
CA GLN A 351 20.30 -5.68 16.45
C GLN A 351 19.20 -4.61 16.57
N LEU A 352 18.31 -4.53 15.59
CA LEU A 352 17.16 -3.62 15.54
C LEU A 352 15.85 -4.33 15.96
N PRO A 353 14.83 -3.56 16.43
CA PRO A 353 13.51 -4.11 16.69
C PRO A 353 12.84 -4.55 15.38
N ALA A 354 12.58 -5.85 15.26
CA ALA A 354 12.07 -6.48 14.05
C ALA A 354 10.58 -6.25 13.79
N TRP A 355 9.82 -6.03 14.87
CA TRP A 355 8.36 -6.23 14.84
C TRP A 355 7.55 -4.93 14.92
N ASP A 356 8.19 -3.76 15.05
CA ASP A 356 7.52 -2.51 15.44
C ASP A 356 7.14 -1.60 14.25
N HIS A 357 7.66 -1.91 13.06
CA HIS A 357 7.52 -1.09 11.86
C HIS A 357 6.80 -1.81 10.72
N ILE A 358 5.97 -2.81 11.05
CA ILE A 358 5.24 -3.63 10.09
C ILE A 358 3.73 -3.56 10.31
N ALA A 359 2.97 -3.51 9.24
CA ALA A 359 1.51 -3.53 9.25
C ALA A 359 0.97 -4.37 8.09
N ILE A 360 -0.35 -4.50 7.96
CA ILE A 360 -1.00 -5.06 6.77
C ILE A 360 -1.30 -3.94 5.78
N GLY A 361 -0.72 -4.02 4.58
CA GLY A 361 -1.00 -3.13 3.45
C GLY A 361 -1.67 -3.91 2.34
N SER A 362 -2.94 -4.30 2.54
CA SER A 362 -3.53 -5.44 1.81
C SER A 362 -3.51 -5.36 0.28
N ASP A 363 -3.57 -4.14 -0.28
CA ASP A 363 -3.72 -3.87 -1.71
C ASP A 363 -4.99 -4.51 -2.30
N PHE A 364 -6.03 -4.70 -1.47
CA PHE A 364 -7.33 -5.19 -1.91
C PHE A 364 -7.97 -4.21 -2.91
N ASP A 365 -8.55 -4.77 -3.97
CA ASP A 365 -9.08 -4.05 -5.14
C ASP A 365 -8.01 -3.38 -6.04
N GLY A 366 -6.71 -3.49 -5.72
CA GLY A 366 -5.56 -3.04 -6.53
C GLY A 366 -5.14 -3.99 -7.66
N ILE A 367 -6.08 -4.77 -8.22
CA ILE A 367 -5.81 -5.76 -9.30
C ILE A 367 -4.79 -6.84 -8.86
N ILE A 368 -4.88 -7.29 -7.62
CA ILE A 368 -3.99 -8.29 -7.02
C ILE A 368 -4.45 -9.75 -7.22
N ASP A 369 -3.51 -10.70 -7.16
CA ASP A 369 -3.79 -12.14 -6.97
C ASP A 369 -3.60 -12.46 -5.49
N SER A 370 -4.64 -12.22 -4.69
CA SER A 370 -4.55 -12.34 -3.23
C SER A 370 -4.21 -13.76 -2.77
N LEU A 371 -3.71 -13.89 -1.54
CA LEU A 371 -3.48 -15.19 -0.91
C LEU A 371 -4.72 -16.10 -1.00
N ASN A 372 -4.57 -17.29 -1.59
CA ASN A 372 -5.70 -18.20 -1.76
C ASN A 372 -6.34 -18.55 -0.41
N GLY A 373 -7.65 -18.32 -0.30
CA GLY A 373 -8.41 -18.51 0.93
C GLY A 373 -8.55 -17.25 1.80
N PHE A 374 -7.85 -16.17 1.43
CA PHE A 374 -7.94 -14.81 1.99
C PHE A 374 -8.17 -13.83 0.83
N TRP A 375 -9.43 -13.75 0.37
CA TRP A 375 -9.73 -13.00 -0.84
C TRP A 375 -10.31 -11.62 -0.59
N THR A 376 -10.87 -11.42 0.59
CA THR A 376 -11.52 -10.18 0.99
C THR A 376 -11.06 -9.77 2.38
N ALA A 377 -11.37 -8.54 2.76
CA ALA A 377 -11.16 -8.04 4.11
C ALA A 377 -11.83 -8.92 5.19
N GLU A 378 -12.89 -9.68 4.86
CA GLU A 378 -13.59 -10.54 5.82
C GLU A 378 -12.70 -11.64 6.40
N GLU A 379 -11.65 -12.05 5.67
CA GLU A 379 -10.78 -13.15 6.06
C GLU A 379 -9.52 -12.71 6.81
N LEU A 380 -9.35 -11.41 7.08
CA LEU A 380 -8.20 -10.90 7.86
C LEU A 380 -8.07 -11.52 9.26
N PRO A 381 -9.15 -11.76 10.04
CA PRO A 381 -9.02 -12.47 11.32
C PRO A 381 -8.47 -13.89 11.16
N ALA A 382 -8.94 -14.62 10.15
CA ALA A 382 -8.43 -15.96 9.87
C ALA A 382 -6.97 -15.94 9.39
N LEU A 383 -6.52 -14.85 8.74
CA LEU A 383 -5.12 -14.67 8.36
C LEU A 383 -4.26 -14.51 9.61
N ALA A 384 -4.70 -13.68 10.56
CA ALA A 384 -4.02 -13.47 11.85
C ALA A 384 -3.85 -14.80 12.62
N GLU A 385 -4.92 -15.60 12.75
CA GLU A 385 -4.88 -16.93 13.39
C GLU A 385 -3.80 -17.82 12.78
N HIS A 386 -3.75 -17.92 11.45
CA HIS A 386 -2.79 -18.78 10.78
C HIS A 386 -1.36 -18.22 10.80
N LEU A 387 -1.18 -16.90 10.86
CA LEU A 387 0.15 -16.30 11.06
C LEU A 387 0.67 -16.53 12.48
N GLU A 388 -0.21 -16.51 13.49
CA GLU A 388 0.14 -16.83 14.87
C GLU A 388 0.72 -18.25 14.97
N GLU A 389 0.11 -19.23 14.30
CA GLU A 389 0.63 -20.60 14.23
C GLU A 389 2.05 -20.67 13.64
N HIS A 390 2.39 -19.80 12.68
CA HIS A 390 3.74 -19.75 12.10
C HIS A 390 4.72 -19.01 13.01
N ALA A 391 4.27 -17.92 13.63
CA ALA A 391 5.04 -17.13 14.59
C ALA A 391 5.48 -17.98 15.79
N ASP A 392 4.56 -18.72 16.40
CA ASP A 392 4.84 -19.59 17.55
C ASP A 392 5.99 -20.56 17.29
N ARG A 393 5.97 -21.22 16.12
CA ARG A 393 7.04 -22.14 15.69
C ARG A 393 8.38 -21.45 15.50
N PHE A 394 8.39 -20.28 14.88
CA PHE A 394 9.62 -19.53 14.61
C PHE A 394 10.22 -18.96 15.90
N LEU A 395 9.41 -18.27 16.71
CA LEU A 395 9.83 -17.63 17.96
C LEU A 395 10.42 -18.66 18.94
N SER A 396 9.88 -19.88 18.97
CA SER A 396 10.37 -20.97 19.81
C SER A 396 11.69 -21.59 19.36
N SER A 397 12.09 -21.39 18.09
CA SER A 397 13.26 -22.08 17.50
C SER A 397 14.37 -21.14 17.04
N TYR A 398 14.07 -19.86 16.84
CA TYR A 398 15.03 -18.86 16.36
C TYR A 398 15.86 -18.30 17.52
N ASN A 399 17.18 -18.26 17.34
CA ASN A 399 18.09 -17.68 18.32
C ASN A 399 18.30 -16.18 18.04
N PHE A 400 17.51 -15.34 18.70
CA PHE A 400 17.57 -13.89 18.52
C PHE A 400 18.86 -13.28 19.09
N LYS A 401 19.48 -12.39 18.31
CA LYS A 401 20.59 -11.54 18.73
C LYS A 401 20.10 -10.35 19.56
N ASN A 402 18.99 -9.73 19.17
CA ASN A 402 18.37 -8.67 19.94
C ASN A 402 17.31 -9.26 20.87
N ALA A 403 17.47 -9.04 22.19
CA ALA A 403 16.54 -9.53 23.19
C ALA A 403 15.12 -8.95 23.04
N SER A 404 14.96 -7.73 22.51
CA SER A 404 13.63 -7.12 22.31
C SER A 404 12.79 -7.82 21.25
N ASN A 405 13.41 -8.63 20.38
CA ASN A 405 12.72 -9.41 19.36
C ASN A 405 12.13 -10.71 19.90
N ARG A 406 12.49 -11.11 21.13
CA ARG A 406 11.94 -12.27 21.85
C ARG A 406 10.61 -11.90 22.49
N ILE A 407 9.54 -12.03 21.72
CA ILE A 407 8.16 -11.76 22.17
C ILE A 407 7.28 -12.99 21.91
N GLU A 408 6.10 -13.00 22.51
CA GLU A 408 5.10 -14.05 22.29
C GLU A 408 4.39 -13.88 20.93
N ALA A 409 3.97 -14.99 20.34
CA ALA A 409 3.29 -14.99 19.03
C ALA A 409 2.03 -14.09 19.00
N PRO A 410 1.13 -14.12 20.00
CA PRO A 410 -0.02 -13.20 20.01
C PRO A 410 0.38 -11.73 20.04
N THR A 411 1.49 -11.38 20.71
CA THR A 411 2.00 -10.01 20.74
C THR A 411 2.54 -9.58 19.38
N LEU A 412 3.28 -10.45 18.68
CA LEU A 412 3.76 -10.21 17.32
C LEU A 412 2.58 -9.97 16.37
N ILE A 413 1.58 -10.83 16.41
CA ILE A 413 0.42 -10.72 15.52
C ILE A 413 -0.40 -9.46 15.84
N SER A 414 -0.60 -9.13 17.12
CA SER A 414 -1.24 -7.87 17.53
C SER A 414 -0.50 -6.62 17.03
N LYS A 415 0.84 -6.64 17.03
CA LYS A 415 1.67 -5.59 16.43
C LYS A 415 1.41 -5.44 14.93
N LEU A 416 1.46 -6.56 14.19
CA LEU A 416 1.23 -6.60 12.75
C LEU A 416 -0.16 -6.14 12.33
N ILE A 417 -1.22 -6.60 13.01
CA ILE A 417 -2.60 -6.35 12.56
C ILE A 417 -3.19 -5.03 13.09
N TYR A 418 -2.57 -4.42 14.11
CA TYR A 418 -3.17 -3.26 14.77
C TYR A 418 -2.16 -2.29 15.40
N THR A 419 -1.38 -2.76 16.38
CA THR A 419 -0.69 -1.86 17.33
C THR A 419 0.35 -0.97 16.64
N ASN A 420 1.08 -1.48 15.64
CA ASN A 420 2.10 -0.68 14.96
C ASN A 420 1.50 0.44 14.11
N ALA A 421 0.46 0.12 13.34
CA ALA A 421 -0.24 1.12 12.53
C ALA A 421 -0.85 2.21 13.42
N ARG A 422 -1.47 1.83 14.55
CA ARG A 422 -2.01 2.79 15.51
C ARG A 422 -0.93 3.71 16.08
N LYS A 423 0.19 3.16 16.57
CA LYS A 423 1.31 3.97 17.08
C LYS A 423 1.92 4.90 16.03
N PHE A 424 2.00 4.43 14.78
CA PHE A 424 2.47 5.25 13.67
C PHE A 424 1.53 6.44 13.44
N LEU A 425 0.22 6.23 13.48
CA LEU A 425 -0.78 7.30 13.36
C LEU A 425 -0.74 8.27 14.56
N GLU A 426 -0.60 7.76 15.78
CA GLU A 426 -0.44 8.59 17.00
C GLU A 426 0.80 9.50 16.92
N THR A 427 1.84 9.09 16.19
CA THR A 427 3.06 9.87 16.02
C THR A 427 2.95 10.86 14.86
N HIS A 428 2.41 10.42 13.71
CA HIS A 428 2.57 11.14 12.44
C HIS A 428 1.27 11.70 11.87
N PHE A 429 0.10 11.15 12.22
CA PHE A 429 -1.21 11.60 11.75
C PHE A 429 -1.86 12.53 12.78
N ILE A 430 -1.13 13.57 13.19
CA ILE A 430 -1.51 14.48 14.28
C ILE A 430 -2.03 15.82 13.75
N ASN A 431 -2.81 16.54 14.57
CA ASN A 431 -3.19 17.91 14.25
C ASN A 431 -1.99 18.83 14.46
N GLN A 432 -1.37 19.26 13.36
CA GLN A 432 -0.18 20.12 13.41
C GLN A 432 -0.53 21.61 13.50
N GLU A 433 -1.78 22.01 13.25
CA GLU A 433 -2.25 23.40 13.45
C GLU A 433 -2.34 23.79 14.94
N ALA A 434 -2.28 22.82 15.86
CA ALA A 434 -2.30 23.06 17.30
C ALA A 434 -0.90 23.18 17.94
N ILE A 435 0.18 23.04 17.15
CA ILE A 435 1.58 22.99 17.62
C ILE A 435 2.36 24.26 17.23
N ALA A 436 1.81 25.08 16.32
CA ALA A 436 2.29 26.42 15.98
C ALA A 436 1.49 27.50 16.74
#